data_AF-A0A7Z9WR57-F1
#
_entry.id   AF-A0A7Z9WR57-F1
#
_cell.length_a   1.000
_cell.length_b   1.000
_cell.length_c   1.000
_cell.angle_alpha   90.00
_cell.angle_beta   90.00
_cell.angle_gamma   90.00
#
_symmetry.space_group_name_H-M   'P 1'
#
loop_
_entity.id
_entity.type
_entity.pdbx_description
1 polymer ?
#
loop_
_entity_poly.entity_id
_entity_poly.type
_entity_poly.pdbx_seq_one_letter_code
_entity_poly.pdbx_strand_id
1 'polypeptide(L)'
;MVRLKNKAYICGFPFWYGRSRSMALKADVAIVGAGPAGLFAALELAKNSKLKVLVVEQGKLPQERFCPEQSYKGCVKCSPCNVLSGVGGAGTLSSGRLNLRPDIGGNLYPMVGEEEAWKLVKRVEEVFLYYGSPSFLYNPDRPEVEELERRAAAAGVKFIP
;
A
#
# COMPACT_ATOMS: atom_id res chain seq x y z
N MET A 1 -18.86 4.44 4.14
CA MET A 1 -18.16 5.42 3.29
C MET A 1 -17.12 6.13 4.15
N VAL A 2 -15.83 5.84 3.94
CA VAL A 2 -14.77 6.59 4.63
C VAL A 2 -14.49 7.84 3.78
N ARG A 3 -14.64 9.02 4.40
CA ARG A 3 -14.38 10.30 3.74
C ARG A 3 -12.97 10.73 4.11
N LEU A 4 -12.02 10.60 3.19
CA LEU A 4 -10.73 11.27 3.35
C LEU A 4 -11.01 12.76 3.31
N LYS A 5 -10.44 13.51 4.27
CA LYS A 5 -10.70 14.94 4.53
C LYS A 5 -10.94 15.69 3.20
N ASN A 6 -12.22 15.94 2.93
CA ASN A 6 -12.84 16.81 1.93
C ASN A 6 -12.95 16.46 0.43
N LYS A 7 -12.40 15.37 -0.15
CA LYS A 7 -12.57 15.14 -1.62
C LYS A 7 -12.59 13.71 -2.15
N ALA A 8 -12.15 12.72 -1.37
CA ALA A 8 -12.12 11.33 -1.80
C ALA A 8 -13.06 10.47 -0.95
N TYR A 9 -13.83 9.62 -1.62
CA TYR A 9 -14.80 8.72 -1.01
C TYR A 9 -14.34 7.28 -1.20
N ILE A 10 -14.19 6.53 -0.11
CA ILE A 10 -13.95 5.09 -0.17
C ILE A 10 -15.28 4.38 0.08
N CYS A 11 -15.75 3.64 -0.92
CA CYS A 11 -16.93 2.78 -0.82
C CYS A 11 -16.50 1.31 -0.71
N GLY A 12 -16.91 0.63 0.35
CA GLY A 12 -16.68 -0.80 0.56
C GLY A 12 -17.94 -1.62 0.26
N PHE A 13 -17.75 -2.83 -0.25
CA PHE A 13 -18.82 -3.82 -0.48
C PHE A 13 -19.21 -4.47 0.86
N PRO A 14 -20.34 -4.05 1.47
CA PRO A 14 -21.67 -4.58 1.09
C PRO A 14 -22.73 -3.48 0.94
N PHE A 15 -22.33 -2.20 0.92
CA PHE A 15 -23.25 -1.06 1.03
C PHE A 15 -24.22 -0.92 -0.16
N TRP A 16 -23.99 -1.66 -1.25
CA TRP A 16 -24.78 -1.57 -2.48
C TRP A 16 -26.09 -2.37 -2.45
N TYR A 17 -26.25 -3.36 -1.56
CA TYR A 17 -27.34 -4.34 -1.67
C TYR A 17 -28.68 -3.94 -1.02
N GLY A 18 -28.84 -2.73 -0.48
CA GLY A 18 -29.99 -2.44 0.40
C GLY A 18 -30.58 -1.03 0.42
N ARG A 19 -30.23 -0.10 -0.49
CA ARG A 19 -30.95 1.18 -0.59
C ARG A 19 -31.32 1.48 -2.04
N SER A 20 -32.60 1.39 -2.36
CA SER A 20 -33.20 1.97 -3.56
C SER A 20 -33.14 3.49 -3.47
N ARG A 21 -31.97 4.06 -3.74
CA ARG A 21 -31.83 5.47 -4.12
C ARG A 21 -30.52 5.57 -4.87
N SER A 22 -30.62 5.51 -6.20
CA SER A 22 -29.54 5.84 -7.12
C SER A 22 -29.15 7.31 -6.92
N MET A 23 -28.37 7.62 -5.88
CA MET A 23 -27.51 8.79 -5.93
C MET A 23 -26.38 8.44 -6.88
N ALA A 24 -26.51 8.86 -8.15
CA ALA A 24 -25.40 8.82 -9.07
C ALA A 24 -24.25 9.64 -8.45
N LEU A 25 -23.27 8.95 -7.89
CA LEU A 25 -22.03 9.55 -7.42
C LEU A 25 -21.34 10.14 -8.64
N LYS A 26 -21.50 11.46 -8.84
CA LYS A 26 -20.75 12.19 -9.87
C LYS A 26 -19.30 12.32 -9.42
N ALA A 27 -18.44 11.50 -9.99
CA ALA A 27 -16.99 11.57 -9.86
C ALA A 27 -16.37 11.93 -11.21
N ASP A 28 -15.30 12.71 -11.18
CA ASP A 28 -14.51 13.02 -12.37
C ASP A 28 -13.47 11.92 -12.63
N VAL A 29 -12.99 11.28 -11.55
CA VAL A 29 -12.03 10.18 -11.59
C VAL A 29 -12.51 9.06 -10.67
N ALA A 30 -12.51 7.83 -11.17
CA ALA A 30 -12.73 6.62 -10.39
C ALA A 30 -11.42 5.82 -10.28
N ILE A 31 -11.05 5.44 -9.07
CA ILE A 31 -9.90 4.59 -8.74
C ILE A 31 -10.45 3.27 -8.20
N VAL A 32 -10.07 2.17 -8.82
CA VAL A 32 -10.47 0.83 -8.40
C VAL A 32 -9.32 0.20 -7.62
N GLY A 33 -9.58 -0.15 -6.37
CA GLY A 33 -8.61 -0.64 -5.40
C GLY A 33 -8.15 0.44 -4.43
N ALA A 34 -8.34 0.20 -3.14
CA ALA A 34 -7.86 1.06 -2.05
C ALA A 34 -6.55 0.52 -1.45
N GLY A 35 -5.68 -0.08 -2.25
CA GLY A 35 -4.31 -0.43 -1.88
C GLY A 35 -3.38 0.79 -1.88
N PRO A 36 -2.07 0.62 -1.60
CA PRO A 36 -1.11 1.73 -1.55
C PRO A 36 -1.13 2.58 -2.83
N ALA A 37 -1.05 1.97 -4.01
CA ALA A 37 -1.08 2.70 -5.28
C ALA A 37 -2.36 3.55 -5.45
N GLY A 38 -3.53 2.97 -5.19
CA GLY A 38 -4.81 3.67 -5.31
C GLY A 38 -4.98 4.78 -4.27
N LEU A 39 -4.52 4.55 -3.04
CA LEU A 39 -4.57 5.56 -1.98
C LEU A 39 -3.61 6.72 -2.24
N PHE A 40 -2.40 6.46 -2.73
CA PHE A 40 -1.44 7.51 -3.13
C PHE A 40 -1.95 8.30 -4.34
N ALA A 41 -2.51 7.63 -5.36
CA ALA A 41 -3.13 8.31 -6.50
C ALA A 41 -4.30 9.22 -6.05
N ALA A 42 -5.17 8.71 -5.17
CA ALA A 42 -6.27 9.50 -4.61
C ALA A 42 -5.76 10.69 -3.78
N LEU A 43 -4.69 10.50 -3.00
CA LEU A 43 -4.06 11.54 -2.18
C LEU A 43 -3.50 12.67 -3.06
N GLU A 44 -2.73 12.33 -4.10
CA GLU A 44 -2.11 13.30 -4.99
C GLU A 44 -3.16 14.05 -5.83
N LEU A 45 -4.19 13.36 -6.33
CA LEU A 45 -5.30 14.02 -7.02
C LEU A 45 -6.10 14.94 -6.08
N ALA A 46 -6.35 14.53 -4.84
CA ALA A 46 -7.09 15.35 -3.88
C ALA A 46 -6.33 16.63 -3.47
N LYS A 47 -5.00 16.54 -3.38
CA LYS A 47 -4.11 17.66 -3.03
C LYS A 47 -3.90 18.62 -4.19
N ASN A 48 -3.60 18.09 -5.38
CA ASN A 48 -3.11 18.90 -6.50
C ASN A 48 -4.18 19.23 -7.54
N SER A 49 -5.43 18.78 -7.37
CA SER A 49 -6.51 19.05 -8.30
C SER A 49 -7.84 19.45 -7.64
N LYS A 50 -8.78 19.86 -8.48
CA LYS A 50 -10.18 20.12 -8.11
C LYS A 50 -11.11 18.95 -8.45
N LEU A 51 -10.56 17.82 -8.91
CA LEU A 51 -11.31 16.65 -9.35
C LEU A 51 -12.01 15.98 -8.16
N LYS A 52 -13.24 15.51 -8.38
CA LYS A 52 -13.99 14.64 -7.48
C LYS A 52 -13.52 13.21 -7.69
N VAL A 53 -12.85 12.66 -6.68
CA VAL A 53 -12.24 11.32 -6.75
C VAL A 53 -13.12 10.32 -6.01
N LEU A 54 -13.49 9.24 -6.69
CA LEU A 54 -14.16 8.08 -6.10
C LEU A 54 -13.14 6.93 -6.02
N VAL A 55 -12.97 6.35 -4.83
CA VAL A 55 -12.17 5.13 -4.64
C VAL A 55 -13.13 3.99 -4.31
N VAL A 56 -13.05 2.91 -5.08
CA VAL A 56 -13.89 1.72 -4.89
C VAL A 56 -13.03 0.56 -4.44
N GLU A 57 -13.42 -0.11 -3.37
CA GLU A 57 -12.71 -1.27 -2.82
C GLU A 57 -13.68 -2.43 -2.62
N GLN A 58 -13.30 -3.62 -3.09
CA GLN A 58 -14.13 -4.82 -2.98
C GLN A 58 -14.08 -5.44 -1.58
N GLY A 59 -12.97 -5.28 -0.87
CA GLY A 59 -12.79 -5.82 0.47
C GLY A 59 -13.28 -4.89 1.58
N LYS A 60 -12.88 -5.23 2.81
CA LYS A 60 -13.38 -4.61 4.05
C LYS A 60 -12.49 -3.46 4.54
N LEU A 61 -12.97 -2.72 5.54
CA LEU A 61 -12.16 -1.74 6.27
C LEU A 61 -11.07 -2.44 7.10
N PRO A 62 -9.94 -1.78 7.43
CA PRO A 62 -8.82 -2.43 8.09
C PRO A 62 -9.20 -3.14 9.39
N GLN A 63 -10.08 -2.53 10.19
CA GLN A 63 -10.53 -3.06 11.48
C GLN A 63 -11.42 -4.30 11.34
N GLU A 64 -11.99 -4.52 10.17
CA GLU A 64 -12.90 -5.63 9.86
C GLU A 64 -12.18 -6.74 9.08
N ARG A 65 -10.88 -6.57 8.80
CA ARG A 65 -10.06 -7.53 8.06
C ARG A 65 -9.40 -8.51 9.02
N PHE A 66 -9.91 -9.73 9.00
CA PHE A 66 -9.35 -10.86 9.75
C PHE A 66 -9.17 -12.06 8.81
N CYS A 67 -7.98 -12.67 8.78
CA CYS A 67 -7.75 -13.90 8.03
C CYS A 67 -7.99 -15.11 8.93
N PRO A 68 -8.98 -15.97 8.66
CA PRO A 68 -9.26 -17.15 9.49
C PRO A 68 -8.08 -18.12 9.63
N GLU A 69 -7.13 -18.09 8.68
CA GLU A 69 -5.88 -18.85 8.75
C GLU A 69 -5.03 -18.48 9.99
N GLN A 70 -5.21 -17.28 10.57
CA GLN A 70 -4.56 -16.92 11.82
C GLN A 70 -5.10 -17.71 13.03
N SER A 71 -6.30 -18.29 12.93
CA SER A 71 -6.93 -19.10 13.99
C SER A 71 -7.06 -20.58 13.64
N TYR A 72 -7.00 -20.95 12.36
CA TYR A 72 -7.13 -22.33 11.89
C TYR A 72 -5.85 -22.79 11.19
N LYS A 73 -5.58 -24.11 11.21
CA LYS A 73 -4.43 -24.72 10.53
C LYS A 73 -4.60 -24.80 8.99
N GLY A 74 -5.12 -23.76 8.35
CA GLY A 74 -5.22 -23.71 6.89
C GLY A 74 -5.99 -22.52 6.31
N CYS A 75 -5.61 -22.13 5.09
CA CYS A 75 -6.28 -21.09 4.32
C CYS A 75 -7.66 -21.55 3.83
N VAL A 76 -8.70 -20.81 4.23
CA VAL A 76 -10.11 -21.08 3.86
C VAL A 76 -10.54 -20.46 2.53
N LYS A 77 -9.60 -19.85 1.78
CA LYS A 77 -9.83 -19.23 0.46
C LYS A 77 -11.05 -18.28 0.43
N CYS A 78 -11.09 -17.35 1.39
CA CYS A 78 -12.13 -16.32 1.43
C CYS A 78 -12.23 -15.51 0.12
N SER A 79 -13.44 -15.08 -0.23
CA SER A 79 -13.75 -14.34 -1.45
C SER A 79 -14.58 -13.08 -1.12
N PRO A 80 -14.04 -11.87 -1.32
CA PRO A 80 -12.65 -11.56 -1.64
C PRO A 80 -11.69 -11.94 -0.49
N CYS A 81 -10.40 -12.16 -0.80
CA CYS A 81 -9.42 -12.58 0.21
C CYS A 81 -9.14 -11.46 1.22
N ASN A 82 -9.32 -11.70 2.52
CA ASN A 82 -9.11 -10.69 3.58
C ASN A 82 -7.65 -10.21 3.68
N VAL A 83 -6.69 -11.03 3.23
CA VAL A 83 -5.27 -10.65 3.16
C VAL A 83 -4.99 -9.76 1.96
N LEU A 84 -5.54 -10.09 0.79
CA LEU A 84 -5.19 -9.40 -0.46
C LEU A 84 -6.10 -8.20 -0.78
N SER A 85 -7.34 -8.21 -0.28
CA SER A 85 -8.38 -7.23 -0.60
C SER A 85 -8.89 -6.51 0.63
N GLY A 86 -9.28 -5.25 0.45
CA GLY A 86 -9.69 -4.33 1.50
C GLY A 86 -8.87 -3.06 1.51
N VAL A 87 -9.28 -2.10 2.33
CA VAL A 87 -8.59 -0.81 2.44
C VAL A 87 -7.17 -1.04 2.96
N GLY A 88 -6.20 -0.43 2.29
CA GLY A 88 -4.76 -0.63 2.44
C GLY A 88 -4.20 -1.85 1.68
N GLY A 89 -5.05 -2.62 0.99
CA GLY A 89 -4.64 -3.73 0.11
C GLY A 89 -3.87 -4.82 0.85
N ALA A 90 -2.95 -5.50 0.14
CA ALA A 90 -2.11 -6.54 0.73
C ALA A 90 -1.17 -6.03 1.85
N GLY A 91 -0.84 -4.74 1.85
CA GLY A 91 0.05 -4.15 2.84
C GLY A 91 -0.50 -4.13 4.27
N THR A 92 -1.83 -4.05 4.45
CA THR A 92 -2.45 -3.89 5.79
C THR A 92 -2.22 -5.08 6.72
N LEU A 93 -2.27 -6.31 6.19
CA LEU A 93 -2.04 -7.53 6.98
C LEU A 93 -0.65 -8.11 6.72
N SER A 94 0.30 -7.26 6.30
CA SER A 94 1.71 -7.60 6.16
C SER A 94 2.49 -7.22 7.43
N SER A 95 3.80 -7.47 7.44
CA SER A 95 4.71 -6.97 8.50
C SER A 95 4.89 -5.45 8.49
N GLY A 96 4.33 -4.74 7.49
CA GLY A 96 4.35 -3.28 7.42
C GLY A 96 5.73 -2.68 7.11
N ARG A 97 6.69 -3.49 6.64
CA ARG A 97 8.03 -3.00 6.28
C ARG A 97 8.03 -2.30 4.93
N LEU A 98 8.64 -1.13 4.87
CA LEU A 98 8.86 -0.37 3.65
C LEU A 98 10.31 -0.51 3.22
N ASN A 99 10.54 -0.88 1.97
CA ASN A 99 11.87 -0.83 1.37
C ASN A 99 12.11 0.60 0.88
N LEU A 100 13.13 1.26 1.44
CA LEU A 100 13.48 2.65 1.10
C LEU A 100 14.53 2.73 -0.01
N ARG A 101 14.46 1.79 -0.97
CA ARG A 101 15.38 1.70 -2.10
C ARG A 101 14.60 1.61 -3.42
N PRO A 102 14.95 2.42 -4.44
CA PRO A 102 14.23 2.40 -5.71
C PRO A 102 14.51 1.18 -6.59
N ASP A 103 15.47 0.33 -6.21
CA ASP A 103 15.87 -0.88 -6.93
C ASP A 103 15.43 -2.20 -6.26
N ILE A 104 14.59 -2.13 -5.22
CA ILE A 104 14.01 -3.30 -4.53
C ILE A 104 12.50 -3.41 -4.84
N GLY A 105 12.05 -4.63 -5.14
CA GLY A 105 10.64 -4.90 -5.51
C GLY A 105 10.28 -4.51 -6.95
N GLY A 106 11.31 -4.17 -7.72
CA GLY A 106 11.26 -3.58 -9.07
C GLY A 106 12.43 -2.61 -9.21
N ASN A 107 12.78 -2.22 -10.43
CA ASN A 107 13.81 -1.21 -10.65
C ASN A 107 13.17 0.05 -11.26
N LEU A 108 13.08 1.13 -10.47
CA LEU A 108 12.52 2.40 -10.92
C LEU A 108 13.48 3.19 -11.81
N TYR A 109 14.79 2.94 -11.75
CA TYR A 109 15.78 3.75 -12.47
C TYR A 109 15.53 3.82 -13.99
N PRO A 110 15.19 2.73 -14.70
CA PRO A 110 14.89 2.80 -16.13
C PRO A 110 13.61 3.57 -16.46
N MET A 111 12.71 3.77 -15.49
CA MET A 111 11.41 4.40 -15.72
C MET A 111 11.46 5.91 -15.56
N VAL A 112 12.21 6.41 -14.57
CA VAL A 112 12.19 7.84 -14.18
C VAL A 112 13.58 8.45 -14.02
N GLY A 113 14.65 7.66 -14.11
CA GLY A 113 16.01 8.09 -13.80
C GLY A 113 16.34 7.98 -12.31
N GLU A 114 17.63 7.95 -11.98
CA GLU A 114 18.10 7.70 -10.61
C GLU A 114 17.64 8.76 -9.61
N GLU A 115 17.86 10.04 -9.93
CA GLU A 115 17.53 11.16 -9.05
C GLU A 115 16.02 11.19 -8.70
N GLU A 116 15.17 11.03 -9.72
CA GLU A 116 13.72 11.06 -9.53
C GLU A 116 13.23 9.81 -8.78
N ALA A 117 13.82 8.65 -9.04
CA ALA A 117 13.46 7.42 -8.33
C ALA A 117 13.67 7.56 -6.81
N TRP A 118 14.79 8.15 -6.39
CA TRP A 118 15.06 8.45 -4.98
C TRP A 118 14.10 9.48 -4.40
N LYS A 119 13.77 10.55 -5.15
CA LYS A 119 12.78 11.56 -4.72
C LYS A 119 11.41 10.94 -4.49
N LEU A 120 10.96 10.04 -5.38
CA LEU A 120 9.69 9.34 -5.24
C LEU A 120 9.67 8.44 -4.01
N VAL A 121 10.73 7.67 -3.76
CA VAL A 121 10.83 6.82 -2.55
C VAL A 121 10.79 7.67 -1.28
N LYS A 122 11.57 8.75 -1.23
CA LYS A 122 11.54 9.70 -0.11
C LYS A 122 10.16 10.31 0.10
N ARG A 123 9.47 10.66 -0.97
CA ARG A 123 8.10 11.18 -0.91
C ARG A 123 7.14 10.16 -0.29
N VAL A 124 7.26 8.89 -0.67
CA VAL A 124 6.45 7.80 -0.08
C VAL A 124 6.72 7.68 1.41
N GLU A 125 7.99 7.64 1.81
CA GLU A 125 8.43 7.61 3.22
C GLU A 125 7.82 8.76 4.03
N GLU A 126 7.96 10.01 3.56
CA GLU A 126 7.43 11.20 4.23
C GLU A 126 5.92 11.12 4.46
N VAL A 127 5.18 10.57 3.49
CA VAL A 127 3.73 10.37 3.62
C VAL A 127 3.42 9.33 4.69
N PHE A 128 4.13 8.20 4.72
CA PHE A 128 3.94 7.18 5.75
C PHE A 128 4.25 7.72 7.15
N LEU A 129 5.36 8.46 7.30
CA LEU A 129 5.72 9.12 8.57
C LEU A 129 4.65 10.12 8.99
N TYR A 130 4.14 10.94 8.07
CA TYR A 130 3.08 11.90 8.35
C TYR A 130 1.79 11.24 8.88
N TYR A 131 1.46 10.04 8.39
CA TYR A 131 0.30 9.27 8.84
C TYR A 131 0.57 8.35 10.03
N GLY A 132 1.74 8.46 10.67
CA GLY A 132 2.04 7.81 11.96
C GLY A 132 2.86 6.53 11.88
N SER A 133 3.55 6.27 10.76
CA SER A 133 4.56 5.21 10.71
C SER A 133 5.71 5.50 11.70
N PRO A 134 6.29 4.48 12.36
CA PRO A 134 7.50 4.66 13.16
C PRO A 134 8.63 5.28 12.33
N SER A 135 9.41 6.17 12.94
CA SER A 135 10.58 6.81 12.32
C SER A 135 11.88 6.03 12.49
N PHE A 136 11.84 4.86 13.13
CA PHE A 136 13.00 4.02 13.33
C PHE A 136 13.38 3.29 12.04
N LEU A 137 14.65 3.40 11.63
CA LEU A 137 15.21 2.66 10.52
C LEU A 137 15.90 1.39 11.03
N TYR A 138 15.53 0.25 10.44
CA TYR A 138 16.20 -1.02 10.68
C TYR A 138 17.47 -1.06 9.84
N ASN A 139 18.61 -0.68 10.44
CA ASN A 139 19.91 -0.90 9.86
C ASN A 139 20.54 -2.16 10.47
N PRO A 140 20.95 -3.14 9.66
CA PRO A 140 21.60 -4.34 10.18
C PRO A 140 23.02 -4.03 10.71
N ASP A 141 23.48 -4.80 11.69
CA ASP A 141 24.79 -4.64 12.34
C ASP A 141 25.94 -4.88 11.34
N ARG A 142 26.89 -3.94 11.26
CA ARG A 142 27.96 -4.00 10.24
C ARG A 142 28.78 -5.29 10.23
N PRO A 143 29.22 -5.87 11.37
CA PRO A 143 30.03 -7.08 11.34
C PRO A 143 29.28 -8.30 10.78
N GLU A 144 28.00 -8.44 11.10
CA GLU A 144 27.16 -9.54 10.58
C GLU A 144 26.84 -9.34 9.10
N VAL A 145 26.60 -8.09 8.70
CA VAL A 145 26.36 -7.69 7.30
C VAL A 145 27.56 -8.00 6.43
N GLU A 146 28.78 -7.63 6.85
CA GLU A 146 29.99 -7.87 6.07
C GLU A 146 30.24 -9.37 5.83
N GLU A 147 29.97 -10.21 6.83
CA GLU A 147 30.09 -11.66 6.68
C GLU A 147 29.00 -12.23 5.75
N LEU A 148 27.77 -11.74 5.84
CA LEU A 148 26.69 -12.12 4.92
C LEU A 148 26.98 -11.66 3.49
N GLU A 149 27.50 -10.45 3.30
CA GLU A 149 27.93 -9.92 2.01
C GLU A 149 29.03 -10.79 1.39
N ARG A 150 30.05 -11.16 2.17
CA ARG A 150 31.12 -12.03 1.73
C ARG A 150 30.58 -13.40 1.28
N ARG A 151 29.71 -14.01 2.08
CA ARG A 151 29.09 -15.31 1.77
C ARG A 151 28.20 -15.23 0.54
N ALA A 152 27.42 -14.17 0.39
CA ALA A 152 26.58 -13.95 -0.78
C ALA A 152 27.45 -13.80 -2.04
N ALA A 153 28.50 -12.98 -1.98
CA ALA A 153 29.43 -12.78 -3.09
C ALA A 153 30.12 -14.09 -3.51
N ALA A 154 30.55 -14.90 -2.54
CA ALA A 154 31.13 -16.23 -2.80
C ALA A 154 30.16 -17.19 -3.51
N ALA A 155 28.84 -17.00 -3.32
CA ALA A 155 27.79 -17.75 -4.00
C ALA A 155 27.29 -17.07 -5.31
N GLY A 156 27.89 -15.97 -5.74
CA GLY A 156 27.44 -15.19 -6.90
C GLY A 156 26.13 -14.43 -6.68
N VAL A 157 25.75 -14.20 -5.42
CA VAL A 157 24.53 -13.48 -5.02
C VAL A 157 24.90 -12.06 -4.56
N LYS A 158 24.17 -11.05 -5.02
CA LYS A 158 24.29 -9.68 -4.51
C LYS A 158 23.47 -9.54 -3.23
N PHE A 159 24.13 -9.32 -2.10
CA PHE A 159 23.46 -8.95 -0.86
C PHE A 159 23.00 -7.49 -0.92
N ILE A 160 21.83 -7.24 -0.36
CA ILE A 160 21.24 -5.90 -0.22
C ILE A 160 20.94 -5.74 1.28
N PRO A 161 21.72 -4.95 2.02
CA PRO A 161 21.49 -4.70 3.44
C PRO A 161 20.19 -3.95 3.71
#